data_AF-F3CDJ4-F1
#
_entry.id   AF-F3CDJ4-F1
#
_cell.length_a   1.000
_cell.length_b   1.000
_cell.length_c   1.000
_cell.angle_alpha   90.00
_cell.angle_beta   90.00
_cell.angle_gamma   90.00
#
_symmetry.space_group_name_H-M   'P 1'
#
loop_
_entity.id
_entity.type
_entity.pdbx_description
1 polymer ?
#
loop_
_entity_poly.entity_id
_entity_poly.type
_entity_poly.pdbx_seq_one_letter_code
_entity_poly.pdbx_strand_id
1 'polypeptide(L)' 'ALGQGGSPQDVAEAVAWFSQPGSGAVSGQVLRVCGQNVIGA' A
#
# COMPACT_ATOMS: atom_id res chain seq x y z
N ALA A 1 9.46 -2.27 12.09
CA ALA A 1 9.13 -3.20 10.99
C ALA A 1 8.34 -4.36 11.55
N LEU A 2 7.38 -4.89 10.79
CA LEU A 2 6.44 -5.89 11.30
C LEU A 2 7.08 -7.27 11.59
N GLY A 3 8.31 -7.54 11.11
CA GLY A 3 9.07 -8.76 11.41
C GLY A 3 8.86 -9.91 10.41
N GLN A 4 8.10 -9.68 9.35
CA GLN A 4 7.82 -10.62 8.27
C GLN A 4 7.85 -9.93 6.89
N GLY A 5 7.98 -10.74 5.83
CA GLY A 5 7.72 -10.30 4.47
C GLY A 5 6.21 -10.16 4.21
N GLY A 6 5.85 -9.29 3.26
CA GLY A 6 4.47 -9.16 2.81
C GLY A 6 4.02 -10.33 1.91
N SER A 7 2.71 -10.49 1.79
CA SER A 7 2.06 -11.41 0.85
C SER A 7 1.46 -10.63 -0.33
N PRO A 8 1.23 -11.27 -1.51
CA PRO A 8 0.64 -10.59 -2.65
C PRO A 8 -0.73 -9.94 -2.37
N GLN A 9 -1.52 -10.55 -1.48
CA GLN A 9 -2.78 -10.01 -0.95
C GLN A 9 -2.63 -8.57 -0.45
N ASP A 10 -1.57 -8.26 0.28
CA ASP A 10 -1.36 -6.95 0.93
C ASP A 10 -1.25 -5.83 -0.11
N VAL A 11 -0.58 -6.12 -1.23
CA VAL A 11 -0.44 -5.19 -2.35
C VAL A 11 -1.76 -5.07 -3.11
N ALA A 12 -2.45 -6.19 -3.33
CA ALA A 12 -3.73 -6.22 -4.03
C ALA A 12 -4.80 -5.39 -3.30
N GLU A 13 -4.84 -5.43 -1.97
CA GLU A 13 -5.76 -4.63 -1.17
C GLU A 13 -5.50 -3.12 -1.29
N ALA A 14 -4.23 -2.70 -1.29
CA ALA A 14 -3.87 -1.31 -1.49
C ALA A 14 -4.29 -0.79 -2.89
N VAL A 15 -4.08 -1.60 -3.94
CA VAL A 15 -4.52 -1.28 -5.31
C VAL A 15 -6.05 -1.24 -5.40
N ALA A 16 -6.73 -2.22 -4.79
CA ALA A 16 -8.18 -2.28 -4.75
C ALA A 16 -8.76 -1.05 -4.05
N TRP A 17 -8.15 -0.61 -2.94
CA TRP A 17 -8.54 0.60 -2.23
C TRP A 17 -8.46 1.84 -3.11
N PHE A 18 -7.36 2.05 -3.85
CA PHE A 18 -7.26 3.16 -4.82
C PHE A 18 -8.32 3.08 -5.93
N SER A 19 -8.76 1.87 -6.28
CA SER A 19 -9.75 1.63 -7.35
C SER A 19 -11.20 1.73 -6.88
N GLN A 20 -11.46 1.85 -5.57
CA GLN A 20 -12.82 1.93 -5.04
C GLN A 20 -13.48 3.28 -5.39
N PRO A 21 -14.80 3.31 -5.67
CA PRO A 21 -15.51 4.55 -5.97
C PRO A 21 -15.37 5.64 -4.88
N GLY A 22 -15.27 5.23 -3.61
CA GLY A 22 -15.09 6.14 -2.47
C GLY A 22 -13.70 6.81 -2.40
N SER A 23 -12.71 6.27 -3.13
CA SER A 23 -11.33 6.77 -3.13
C SER A 23 -11.05 7.79 -4.25
N GLY A 24 -12.07 8.19 -5.03
CA GLY A 24 -11.89 9.07 -6.19
C GLY A 24 -11.26 10.44 -5.91
N ALA A 25 -11.26 10.90 -4.65
CA ALA A 25 -10.57 12.12 -4.24
C ALA A 25 -9.07 11.92 -3.93
N VAL A 26 -8.58 10.69 -3.90
CA VAL A 26 -7.18 10.35 -3.61
C VAL A 26 -6.43 10.13 -4.92
N SER A 27 -5.68 11.14 -5.37
CA SER A 27 -4.94 11.13 -6.64
C SER A 27 -3.52 11.64 -6.45
N GLY A 28 -2.57 11.15 -7.28
CA GLY A 28 -1.16 11.56 -7.25
C GLY A 28 -0.35 11.00 -6.08
N GLN A 29 -0.89 10.03 -5.34
CA GLN A 29 -0.25 9.48 -4.15
C GLN A 29 0.70 8.32 -4.47
N VAL A 30 1.75 8.19 -3.66
CA VAL A 30 2.60 6.99 -3.61
C VAL A 30 2.45 6.37 -2.23
N LEU A 31 1.97 5.12 -2.18
CA LEU A 31 1.77 4.37 -0.94
C LEU A 31 2.73 3.19 -0.89
N ARG A 32 3.55 3.11 0.16
CA ARG A 32 4.43 1.95 0.37
C ARG A 32 3.71 0.84 1.13
N VAL A 33 3.59 -0.33 0.49
CA VAL A 33 3.12 -1.57 1.13
C VAL A 33 4.34 -2.36 1.61
N CYS A 34 4.97 -1.88 2.69
CA CYS A 34 6.31 -2.35 3.07
C CYS A 34 6.45 -2.86 4.50
N GLY A 35 5.36 -2.96 5.27
CA GLY A 35 5.42 -3.40 6.67
C GLY A 35 6.37 -2.56 7.54
N GLN A 36 6.47 -1.25 7.25
CA GLN A 36 7.42 -0.32 7.86
C GLN A 36 8.89 -0.75 7.67
N ASN A 37 9.27 -1.07 6.43
CA ASN A 37 10.66 -1.31 6.06
C ASN A 37 11.51 -0.04 6.27
N VAL A 38 12.67 -0.19 6.91
CA VAL A 38 13.61 0.87 7.26
C VAL A 38 14.34 1.47 6.05
N ILE A 39 14.37 0.77 4.91
CA ILE A 39 15.01 1.27 3.68
C ILE A 39 14.14 2.38 3.07
N GLY A 40 14.71 3.56 2.85
CA GLY A 40 14.03 4.71 2.26
C GLY A 40 15.04 5.79 1.83
N ALA A 41 14.51 6.82 1.17
CA ALA A 41 15.21 8.09 0.92
C ALA A 41 14.75 9.13 1.95
#